data_AF-A0A4P5Y4Z6-F1
#
_entry.id   AF-A0A4P5Y4Z6-F1
#
_cell.length_a   1.000
_cell.length_b   1.000
_cell.length_c   1.000
_cell.angle_alpha   90.00
_cell.angle_beta   90.00
_cell.angle_gamma   90.00
#
_symmetry.space_group_name_H-M   'P 1'
#
loop_
_entity.id
_entity.type
_entity.pdbx_description
1 polymer ?
#
loop_
_entity_poly.entity_id
_entity_poly.type
_entity_poly.pdbx_seq_one_letter_code
_entity_poly.pdbx_strand_id
1 'polypeptide(L)'
;MDFPLFHLAYFGDRTLIAVIAILHVLINHAFAVGFIPLVVVLERQAAARGDAAGDALAKRFMGVAFVLTTTIGALTGVGIWLSTALINPEAIGSLLRVFFWAWFTEWLVFISEVALILAYYLTWDQWTGPRKAAHIRLGWTLAAFSWITMAIIVAILGFMLTPGSWASERGLFSGLLNPTYLPQLAFRTPLALAMAGCVGLALSVLFTERDSDLRHRTVRFCGLWTLVFLPFAAAGLVWWWASVPADLAQNLATALATQQAAAQSYVVLWTLLGLAGIVVAVAALAVIAPRRIGLTLAVIALVATCLELGWFERTREFLRKPWSVPGYLYANRFRAEDYPMLQRDGILAHAAWSPVRQVTAGNRLVAGRTVFDLACATCHTVDGLNGMRAILRTMYGPPPWDADAIAAYIATIHDSRFYMPPFPGNDTEREALGAWLAALGSPLTVAGKAP
;
A
#
# COMPACT_ATOMS: atom_id res chain seq x y z
N MET A 1 -10.24 -15.44 -18.53
CA MET A 1 -10.59 -15.06 -17.13
C MET A 1 -11.03 -16.35 -16.48
N ASP A 2 -10.09 -16.97 -15.77
CA ASP A 2 -10.19 -18.40 -15.45
C ASP A 2 -10.60 -18.63 -13.99
N PHE A 3 -10.68 -17.55 -13.21
CA PHE A 3 -11.00 -17.56 -11.80
C PHE A 3 -12.46 -17.12 -11.53
N PRO A 4 -13.12 -17.71 -10.51
CA PRO A 4 -14.41 -17.25 -10.06
C PRO A 4 -14.32 -15.82 -9.51
N LEU A 5 -15.40 -15.05 -9.67
CA LEU A 5 -15.46 -13.68 -9.19
C LEU A 5 -15.86 -13.64 -7.71
N PHE A 6 -15.05 -12.95 -6.91
CA PHE A 6 -15.39 -12.59 -5.53
C PHE A 6 -15.65 -11.08 -5.49
N HIS A 7 -16.86 -10.68 -5.07
CA HIS A 7 -17.27 -9.27 -5.03
C HIS A 7 -17.75 -8.82 -3.66
N LEU A 8 -17.17 -7.71 -3.18
CA LEU A 8 -17.62 -6.99 -2.00
C LEU A 8 -18.56 -5.87 -2.43
N ALA A 9 -19.87 -6.15 -2.39
CA ALA A 9 -20.92 -5.28 -2.94
C ALA A 9 -20.86 -3.81 -2.48
N TYR A 10 -20.44 -3.54 -1.24
CA TYR A 10 -20.39 -2.18 -0.68
C TYR A 10 -18.99 -1.56 -0.69
N PHE A 11 -17.98 -2.27 -0.18
CA PHE A 11 -16.65 -1.70 0.01
C PHE A 11 -15.81 -1.69 -1.29
N GLY A 12 -16.17 -2.50 -2.28
CA GLY A 12 -15.37 -2.71 -3.48
C GLY A 12 -14.14 -3.56 -3.20
N ASP A 13 -13.77 -4.39 -4.17
CA ASP A 13 -12.80 -5.47 -3.96
C ASP A 13 -11.42 -4.93 -3.56
N ARG A 14 -10.99 -3.82 -4.16
CA ARG A 14 -9.66 -3.22 -3.91
C ARG A 14 -9.51 -2.49 -2.58
N THR A 15 -10.61 -2.03 -1.98
CA THR A 15 -10.55 -1.30 -0.71
C THR A 15 -10.07 -2.22 0.41
N LEU A 16 -10.47 -3.49 0.39
CA LEU A 16 -10.01 -4.49 1.37
C LEU A 16 -8.49 -4.65 1.33
N ILE A 17 -7.91 -4.84 0.14
CA ILE A 17 -6.45 -4.93 -0.03
C ILE A 17 -5.79 -3.64 0.47
N ALA A 18 -6.32 -2.47 0.09
CA ALA A 18 -5.74 -1.19 0.47
C ALA A 18 -5.70 -1.00 1.99
N VAL A 19 -6.78 -1.32 2.70
CA VAL A 19 -6.85 -1.20 4.17
C VAL A 19 -5.85 -2.14 4.85
N ILE A 20 -5.82 -3.42 4.44
CA ILE A 20 -4.89 -4.40 5.03
C ILE A 20 -3.44 -4.00 4.73
N ALA A 21 -3.13 -3.61 3.49
CA ALA A 21 -1.77 -3.23 3.08
C ALA A 21 -1.29 -1.95 3.79
N ILE A 22 -2.14 -0.93 3.92
CA ILE A 22 -1.80 0.30 4.66
C ILE A 22 -1.59 0.00 6.14
N LEU A 23 -2.47 -0.80 6.77
CA LEU A 23 -2.26 -1.17 8.17
C LEU A 23 -0.94 -1.93 8.36
N HIS A 24 -0.66 -2.90 7.49
CA HIS A 24 0.57 -3.68 7.51
C HIS A 24 1.82 -2.81 7.36
N VAL A 25 1.84 -1.92 6.37
CA VAL A 25 3.00 -1.07 6.08
C VAL A 25 3.29 -0.11 7.23
N LEU A 26 2.24 0.46 7.85
CA LEU A 26 2.38 1.37 8.99
C LEU A 26 3.01 0.66 10.19
N ILE A 27 2.55 -0.54 10.52
CA ILE A 27 3.09 -1.32 11.63
C ILE A 27 4.52 -1.76 11.35
N ASN A 28 4.81 -2.30 10.17
CA ASN A 28 6.13 -2.84 9.89
C ASN A 28 7.20 -1.76 9.64
N HIS A 29 6.86 -0.63 9.00
CA HIS A 29 7.82 0.47 8.87
C HIS A 29 8.12 1.09 10.23
N ALA A 30 7.08 1.36 11.04
CA ALA A 30 7.28 1.95 12.35
C ALA A 30 8.04 1.01 13.28
N PHE A 31 7.61 -0.24 13.45
CA PHE A 31 8.06 -1.14 14.53
C PHE A 31 9.07 -2.22 14.11
N ALA A 32 8.98 -2.78 12.91
CA ALA A 32 9.89 -3.84 12.48
C ALA A 32 11.18 -3.24 11.89
N VAL A 33 11.05 -2.48 10.81
CA VAL A 33 12.20 -1.91 10.08
C VAL A 33 12.84 -0.75 10.84
N GLY A 34 12.02 0.19 11.32
CA GLY A 34 12.52 1.42 11.95
C GLY A 34 12.92 1.24 13.41
N PHE A 35 12.05 0.66 14.22
CA PHE A 35 12.18 0.70 15.68
C PHE A 35 13.21 -0.26 16.25
N ILE A 36 13.45 -1.39 15.60
CA ILE A 36 14.47 -2.36 16.04
C ILE A 36 15.86 -1.69 16.07
N PRO A 37 16.36 -1.03 14.99
CA PRO A 37 17.60 -0.25 15.07
C PRO A 37 17.65 0.76 16.21
N LEU A 38 16.56 1.50 16.45
CA LEU A 38 16.47 2.48 17.53
C LEU A 38 16.65 1.81 18.91
N VAL A 39 15.93 0.72 19.16
CA VAL A 39 16.01 -0.06 20.41
C VAL A 39 17.41 -0.61 20.62
N VAL A 40 18.04 -1.16 19.58
CA VAL A 40 19.40 -1.72 19.67
C VAL A 40 20.42 -0.63 20.00
N VAL A 41 20.25 0.58 19.45
CA VAL A 41 21.10 1.72 19.80
C VAL A 41 20.88 2.17 21.24
N LEU A 42 19.63 2.22 21.71
CA LEU A 42 19.32 2.53 23.11
C LEU A 42 19.91 1.50 24.07
N GLU A 43 19.76 0.21 23.76
CA GLU A 43 20.37 -0.88 24.52
C GLU A 43 21.89 -0.76 24.58
N ARG A 44 22.54 -0.50 23.43
CA ARG A 44 23.98 -0.31 23.36
C ARG A 44 24.45 0.90 24.18
N GLN A 45 23.71 2.01 24.15
CA GLN A 45 24.02 3.18 24.95
C GLN A 45 23.87 2.91 26.46
N ALA A 46 22.82 2.19 26.86
CA ALA A 46 22.60 1.81 28.24
C ALA A 46 23.71 0.88 28.75
N ALA A 47 24.07 -0.16 27.98
CA ALA A 47 25.14 -1.08 28.30
C ALA A 47 26.50 -0.37 28.43
N ALA A 48 26.82 0.56 27.53
CA ALA A 48 28.06 1.32 27.57
C ALA A 48 28.19 2.25 28.79
N ARG A 49 27.05 2.68 29.36
CA ARG A 49 26.99 3.59 30.52
C ARG A 49 26.76 2.87 31.85
N GLY A 50 26.51 1.56 31.83
CA GLY A 50 26.00 0.84 33.01
C GLY A 50 24.63 1.36 33.48
N ASP A 51 23.82 1.93 32.59
CA ASP A 51 22.52 2.54 32.90
C ASP A 51 21.41 1.48 32.90
N ALA A 52 21.17 0.87 34.06
CA ALA A 52 20.15 -0.16 34.23
C ALA A 52 18.73 0.34 33.93
N ALA A 53 18.43 1.62 34.21
CA ALA A 53 17.13 2.21 33.94
C ALA A 53 16.91 2.43 32.44
N GLY A 54 17.96 2.85 31.72
CA GLY A 54 17.97 2.94 30.26
C GLY A 54 17.79 1.57 29.58
N ASP A 55 18.43 0.53 30.10
CA ASP A 55 18.28 -0.83 29.56
C ASP A 55 16.86 -1.37 29.77
N ALA A 56 16.29 -1.17 30.96
CA ALA A 56 14.91 -1.54 31.26
C ALA A 56 13.91 -0.77 30.39
N LEU A 57 14.18 0.51 30.08
CA LEU A 57 13.35 1.30 29.16
C LEU A 57 13.43 0.75 27.72
N ALA A 58 14.63 0.43 27.24
CA ALA A 58 14.83 -0.18 25.92
C ALA A 58 14.10 -1.54 25.82
N LYS A 59 14.11 -2.34 26.89
CA LYS A 59 13.32 -3.58 26.96
C LYS A 59 11.82 -3.32 26.87
N ARG A 60 11.30 -2.32 27.58
CA ARG A 60 9.87 -1.94 27.51
C ARG A 60 9.48 -1.47 26.11
N PHE A 61 10.36 -0.72 25.45
CA PHE A 61 10.19 -0.33 24.05
C PHE A 61 10.11 -1.58 23.16
N MET A 62 11.07 -2.50 23.31
CA MET A 62 11.08 -3.75 22.57
C MET A 62 9.81 -4.58 22.82
N GLY A 63 9.26 -4.59 24.03
CA GLY A 63 8.02 -5.29 24.35
C GLY A 63 6.83 -4.80 23.52
N VAL A 64 6.71 -3.48 23.28
CA VAL A 64 5.66 -2.91 22.41
C VAL A 64 5.87 -3.37 20.97
N ALA A 65 7.09 -3.25 20.46
CA ALA A 65 7.39 -3.67 19.09
C ALA A 65 7.18 -5.17 18.90
N PHE A 66 7.60 -6.00 19.87
CA PHE A 66 7.39 -7.44 19.89
C PHE A 66 5.91 -7.78 19.77
N VAL A 67 5.05 -7.22 20.63
CA VAL A 67 3.61 -7.50 20.57
C VAL A 67 3.01 -7.04 19.25
N LEU A 68 3.26 -5.80 18.81
CA LEU A 68 2.61 -5.26 17.61
C LEU A 68 3.06 -5.94 16.32
N THR A 69 4.34 -6.27 16.19
CA THR A 69 4.87 -6.94 14.99
C THR A 69 4.45 -8.40 14.92
N THR A 70 4.50 -9.15 16.03
CA THR A 70 4.13 -10.58 16.06
C THR A 70 2.61 -10.81 16.00
N THR A 71 1.80 -9.82 16.36
CA THR A 71 0.33 -9.91 16.25
C THR A 71 -0.15 -9.22 14.98
N ILE A 72 -0.26 -7.89 15.01
CA ILE A 72 -0.85 -7.11 13.91
C ILE A 72 0.02 -7.20 12.66
N GLY A 73 1.35 -7.07 12.77
CA GLY A 73 2.27 -7.14 11.63
C GLY A 73 2.17 -8.48 10.90
N ALA A 74 2.34 -9.59 11.63
CA ALA A 74 2.26 -10.95 11.07
C ALA A 74 0.87 -11.28 10.49
N LEU A 75 -0.21 -11.02 11.24
CA LEU A 75 -1.57 -11.32 10.79
C LEU A 75 -1.96 -10.53 9.54
N THR A 76 -1.60 -9.25 9.48
CA THR A 76 -1.88 -8.43 8.30
C THR A 76 -1.04 -8.84 7.10
N GLY A 77 0.19 -9.34 7.30
CA GLY A 77 1.03 -9.89 6.22
C GLY A 77 0.40 -11.11 5.57
N VAL A 78 -0.05 -12.08 6.38
CA VAL A 78 -0.85 -13.22 5.90
C VAL A 78 -2.15 -12.75 5.25
N GLY A 79 -2.80 -11.73 5.82
CA GLY A 79 -4.00 -11.10 5.27
C GLY A 79 -3.81 -10.51 3.87
N ILE A 80 -2.65 -9.93 3.56
CA ILE A 80 -2.33 -9.44 2.21
C ILE A 80 -2.32 -10.61 1.21
N TRP A 81 -1.66 -11.72 1.54
CA TRP A 81 -1.60 -12.88 0.66
C TRP A 81 -2.99 -13.44 0.36
N LEU A 82 -3.82 -13.64 1.38
CA LEU A 82 -5.17 -14.15 1.21
C LEU A 82 -6.06 -13.18 0.42
N SER A 83 -6.05 -11.89 0.78
CA SER A 83 -6.90 -10.90 0.12
C SER A 83 -6.50 -10.65 -1.34
N THR A 84 -5.20 -10.57 -1.64
CA THR A 84 -4.73 -10.33 -3.01
C THR A 84 -4.93 -11.53 -3.93
N ALA A 85 -4.73 -12.76 -3.43
CA ALA A 85 -5.03 -13.99 -4.17
C ALA A 85 -6.52 -14.13 -4.48
N LEU A 86 -7.39 -13.70 -3.55
CA LEU A 86 -8.84 -13.77 -3.72
C LEU A 86 -9.38 -12.70 -4.69
N ILE A 87 -8.91 -11.46 -4.56
CA ILE A 87 -9.48 -10.30 -5.28
C ILE A 87 -8.85 -10.11 -6.66
N ASN A 88 -7.54 -10.35 -6.80
CA ASN A 88 -6.83 -10.15 -8.06
C ASN A 88 -5.86 -11.32 -8.37
N PRO A 89 -6.41 -12.53 -8.58
CA PRO A 89 -5.60 -13.73 -8.84
C PRO A 89 -4.73 -13.61 -10.09
N GLU A 90 -5.21 -12.93 -11.14
CA GLU A 90 -4.43 -12.72 -12.39
C GLU A 90 -3.17 -11.88 -12.16
N ALA A 91 -3.28 -10.80 -11.36
CA ALA A 91 -2.12 -9.98 -11.04
C ALA A 91 -1.11 -10.72 -10.16
N ILE A 92 -1.57 -11.36 -9.09
CA ILE A 92 -0.68 -12.12 -8.19
C ILE A 92 -0.07 -13.32 -8.91
N GLY A 93 -0.85 -14.06 -9.69
CA GLY A 93 -0.36 -15.17 -10.51
C GLY A 93 0.68 -14.74 -11.54
N SER A 94 0.49 -13.57 -12.16
CA SER A 94 1.48 -13.01 -13.08
C SER A 94 2.78 -12.62 -12.38
N LEU A 95 2.70 -11.98 -11.22
CA LEU A 95 3.87 -11.65 -10.42
C LEU A 95 4.60 -12.90 -9.93
N LEU A 96 3.87 -13.96 -9.56
CA LEU A 96 4.47 -15.23 -9.08
C LEU A 96 5.31 -15.89 -10.16
N ARG A 97 4.92 -15.80 -11.43
CA ARG A 97 5.72 -16.31 -12.56
C ARG A 97 7.07 -15.62 -12.72
N VAL A 98 7.23 -14.40 -12.17
CA VAL A 98 8.48 -13.63 -12.22
C VAL A 98 9.24 -13.73 -10.90
N PHE A 99 8.55 -13.57 -9.77
CA PHE A 99 9.13 -13.34 -8.45
C PHE A 99 8.98 -14.50 -7.47
N PHE A 100 8.64 -15.72 -7.94
CA PHE A 100 8.51 -16.90 -7.07
C PHE A 100 9.67 -17.03 -6.09
N TRP A 101 10.91 -16.99 -6.59
CA TRP A 101 12.11 -17.13 -5.75
C TRP A 101 12.35 -15.94 -4.81
N ALA A 102 11.99 -14.72 -5.24
CA ALA A 102 12.10 -13.54 -4.38
C ALA A 102 11.13 -13.65 -3.20
N TRP A 103 9.86 -13.97 -3.45
CA TRP A 103 8.88 -14.19 -2.39
C TRP A 103 9.21 -15.40 -1.52
N PHE A 104 9.64 -16.52 -2.10
CA PHE A 104 10.05 -17.67 -1.30
C PHE A 104 11.20 -17.31 -0.34
N THR A 105 12.18 -16.54 -0.82
CA THR A 105 13.27 -16.02 0.02
C THR A 105 12.74 -15.08 1.10
N GLU A 106 11.83 -14.17 0.77
CA GLU A 106 11.21 -13.26 1.73
C GLU A 106 10.47 -14.01 2.84
N TRP A 107 9.76 -15.10 2.53
CA TRP A 107 9.11 -15.96 3.52
C TRP A 107 10.12 -16.61 4.49
N LEU A 108 11.27 -17.08 3.99
CA LEU A 108 12.33 -17.64 4.84
C LEU A 108 12.95 -16.56 5.75
N VAL A 109 13.14 -15.35 5.21
CA VAL A 109 13.62 -14.19 5.97
C VAL A 109 12.59 -13.82 7.05
N PHE A 110 11.30 -13.78 6.72
CA PHE A 110 10.21 -13.49 7.66
C PHE A 110 10.14 -14.52 8.81
N ILE A 111 10.20 -15.82 8.51
CA ILE A 111 10.24 -16.86 9.55
C ILE A 111 11.46 -16.67 10.46
N SER A 112 12.62 -16.36 9.87
CA SER A 112 13.84 -16.07 10.61
C SER A 112 13.69 -14.81 11.47
N GLU A 113 13.02 -13.77 10.98
CA GLU A 113 12.70 -12.55 11.72
C GLU A 113 11.85 -12.84 12.96
N VAL A 114 10.81 -13.68 12.83
CA VAL A 114 9.99 -14.12 13.97
C VAL A 114 10.83 -14.88 15.00
N ALA A 115 11.72 -15.77 14.58
CA ALA A 115 12.63 -16.47 15.48
C ALA A 115 13.61 -15.52 16.18
N LEU A 116 14.17 -14.56 15.43
CA LEU A 116 15.12 -13.57 15.93
C LEU A 116 14.49 -12.60 16.93
N ILE A 117 13.27 -12.11 16.68
CA ILE A 117 12.58 -11.20 17.60
C ILE A 117 12.16 -11.91 18.89
N LEU A 118 11.75 -13.18 18.81
CA LEU A 118 11.50 -14.02 19.98
C LEU A 118 12.78 -14.21 20.79
N ALA A 119 13.88 -14.57 20.13
CA ALA A 119 15.18 -14.74 20.79
C ALA A 119 15.64 -13.42 21.44
N TYR A 120 15.58 -12.30 20.71
CA TYR A 120 16.00 -10.99 21.20
C TYR A 120 15.16 -10.50 22.38
N TYR A 121 13.84 -10.70 22.35
CA TYR A 121 13.01 -10.26 23.47
C TYR A 121 13.13 -11.19 24.70
N LEU A 122 13.08 -12.51 24.49
CA LEU A 122 13.04 -13.48 25.60
C LEU A 122 14.40 -13.70 26.28
N THR A 123 15.51 -13.43 25.60
CA THR A 123 16.85 -13.58 26.19
C THR A 123 17.35 -12.31 26.89
N TRP A 124 16.58 -11.21 26.89
CA TRP A 124 16.99 -9.90 27.42
C TRP A 124 17.50 -9.98 28.87
N ASP A 125 16.80 -10.69 29.74
CA ASP A 125 17.18 -10.84 31.16
C ASP A 125 18.28 -11.88 31.39
N GLN A 126 18.51 -12.77 30.41
CA GLN A 126 19.45 -13.88 30.52
C GLN A 126 20.84 -13.51 29.98
N TRP A 127 20.90 -12.67 28.94
CA TRP A 127 22.14 -12.30 28.25
C TRP A 127 22.69 -10.99 28.78
N THR A 128 23.06 -11.00 30.07
CA THR A 128 23.64 -9.86 30.79
C THR A 128 25.16 -9.97 30.92
N GLY A 129 25.81 -8.94 31.46
CA GLY A 129 27.27 -8.92 31.68
C GLY A 129 28.07 -9.22 30.41
N PRO A 130 28.97 -10.22 30.39
CA PRO A 130 29.78 -10.56 29.21
C PRO A 130 28.96 -10.93 27.96
N ARG A 131 27.72 -11.43 28.14
CA ARG A 131 26.85 -11.85 27.02
C ARG A 131 26.06 -10.69 26.41
N LYS A 132 26.05 -9.51 27.02
CA LYS A 132 25.29 -8.34 26.52
C LYS A 132 25.71 -7.91 25.12
N ALA A 133 27.00 -8.01 24.80
CA ALA A 133 27.50 -7.72 23.45
C ALA A 133 26.93 -8.68 22.39
N ALA A 134 26.67 -9.94 22.74
CA ALA A 134 26.01 -10.90 21.85
C ALA A 134 24.53 -10.56 21.66
N HIS A 135 23.87 -10.09 22.71
CA HIS A 135 22.47 -9.66 22.67
C HIS A 135 22.27 -8.44 21.74
N ILE A 136 23.15 -7.44 21.83
CA ILE A 136 23.16 -6.28 20.92
C ILE A 136 23.42 -6.72 19.46
N ARG A 137 24.32 -7.69 19.23
CA ARG A 137 24.54 -8.25 17.89
C ARG A 137 23.30 -8.96 17.35
N LEU A 138 22.59 -9.72 18.20
CA LEU A 138 21.34 -10.37 17.85
C LEU A 138 20.29 -9.35 17.40
N GLY A 139 20.18 -8.22 18.10
CA GLY A 139 19.31 -7.12 17.71
C GLY A 139 19.68 -6.48 16.35
N TRP A 140 20.98 -6.31 16.06
CA TRP A 140 21.41 -5.85 14.72
C TRP A 140 21.14 -6.86 13.62
N THR A 141 21.30 -8.16 13.90
CA THR A 141 20.92 -9.23 12.96
C THR A 141 19.43 -9.18 12.67
N LEU A 142 18.59 -9.03 13.70
CA LEU A 142 17.15 -8.85 13.53
C LEU A 142 16.82 -7.63 12.66
N ALA A 143 17.42 -6.47 12.95
CA ALA A 143 17.23 -5.26 12.15
C ALA A 143 17.61 -5.46 10.68
N ALA A 144 18.70 -6.18 10.40
CA ALA A 144 19.14 -6.50 9.05
C ALA A 144 18.12 -7.39 8.32
N PHE A 145 17.57 -8.41 8.99
CA PHE A 145 16.55 -9.28 8.41
C PHE A 145 15.25 -8.53 8.11
N SER A 146 14.76 -7.70 9.05
CA SER A 146 13.59 -6.85 8.80
C SER A 146 13.81 -5.91 7.61
N TRP A 147 15.02 -5.36 7.44
CA TRP A 147 15.35 -4.54 6.29
C TRP A 147 15.41 -5.35 4.98
N ILE A 148 15.96 -6.57 5.00
CA ILE A 148 15.98 -7.48 3.83
C ILE A 148 14.56 -7.82 3.37
N THR A 149 13.64 -8.12 4.31
CA THR A 149 12.21 -8.33 4.02
C THR A 149 11.64 -7.15 3.22
N MET A 150 11.83 -5.92 3.74
CA MET A 150 11.40 -4.71 3.04
C MET A 150 12.10 -4.53 1.69
N ALA A 151 13.41 -4.77 1.60
CA ALA A 151 14.18 -4.60 0.38
C ALA A 151 13.67 -5.53 -0.74
N ILE A 152 13.22 -6.75 -0.42
CA ILE A 152 12.65 -7.67 -1.41
C ILE A 152 11.26 -7.18 -1.85
N ILE A 153 10.36 -6.89 -0.91
CA ILE A 153 8.98 -6.47 -1.24
C ILE A 153 8.97 -5.14 -2.01
N VAL A 154 9.83 -4.20 -1.66
CA VAL A 154 9.92 -2.90 -2.36
C VAL A 154 10.38 -3.08 -3.81
N ALA A 155 11.22 -4.07 -4.12
CA ALA A 155 11.58 -4.38 -5.50
C ALA A 155 10.35 -4.79 -6.32
N ILE A 156 9.49 -5.64 -5.76
CA ILE A 156 8.25 -6.08 -6.40
C ILE A 156 7.26 -4.91 -6.56
N LEU A 157 7.12 -4.05 -5.55
CA LEU A 157 6.27 -2.86 -5.63
C LEU A 157 6.78 -1.86 -6.67
N GLY A 158 8.10 -1.68 -6.78
CA GLY A 158 8.75 -0.89 -7.83
C GLY A 158 8.52 -1.46 -9.22
N PHE A 159 8.60 -2.78 -9.38
CA PHE A 159 8.31 -3.44 -10.64
C PHE A 159 6.89 -3.14 -11.12
N MET A 160 5.91 -3.18 -10.21
CA MET A 160 4.52 -2.90 -10.58
C MET A 160 4.28 -1.42 -10.93
N LEU A 161 5.17 -0.50 -10.56
CA LEU A 161 5.10 0.92 -10.95
C LEU A 161 5.89 1.17 -12.24
N THR A 162 7.06 0.58 -12.37
CA THR A 162 7.97 0.75 -13.52
C THR A 162 8.61 -0.60 -13.84
N PRO A 163 8.08 -1.41 -14.76
CA PRO A 163 8.67 -2.71 -15.09
C PRO A 163 10.06 -2.61 -15.75
N GLY A 164 10.42 -1.44 -16.27
CA GLY A 164 11.73 -1.19 -16.88
C GLY A 164 11.99 -2.09 -18.10
N SER A 165 13.21 -2.64 -18.19
CA SER A 165 13.61 -3.53 -19.29
C SER A 165 12.96 -4.92 -19.24
N TRP A 166 12.19 -5.26 -18.21
CA TRP A 166 11.54 -6.57 -18.10
C TRP A 166 10.60 -6.86 -19.29
N ALA A 167 10.02 -5.83 -19.89
CA ALA A 167 9.16 -5.98 -21.07
C ALA A 167 9.90 -6.60 -22.28
N SER A 168 11.18 -6.26 -22.48
CA SER A 168 12.04 -6.83 -23.53
C SER A 168 12.85 -8.03 -23.06
N GLU A 169 13.25 -8.05 -21.79
CA GLU A 169 14.09 -9.10 -21.20
C GLU A 169 13.36 -9.74 -20.02
N ARG A 170 12.53 -10.76 -20.29
CA ARG A 170 11.75 -11.41 -19.23
C ARG A 170 12.67 -12.24 -18.32
N GLY A 171 12.87 -11.79 -17.09
CA GLY A 171 13.69 -12.47 -16.09
C GLY A 171 13.50 -11.91 -14.68
N LEU A 172 14.04 -12.62 -13.68
CA LEU A 172 13.95 -12.19 -12.28
C LEU A 172 14.72 -10.88 -12.05
N PHE A 173 15.97 -10.81 -12.51
CA PHE A 173 16.84 -9.66 -12.25
C PHE A 173 16.40 -8.40 -12.99
N SER A 174 15.93 -8.53 -14.23
CA SER A 174 15.35 -7.40 -14.99
C SER A 174 14.06 -6.86 -14.34
N GLY A 175 13.29 -7.73 -13.66
CA GLY A 175 12.14 -7.31 -12.86
C GLY A 175 12.55 -6.65 -11.53
N LEU A 176 13.53 -7.21 -10.81
CA LEU A 176 13.99 -6.70 -9.53
C LEU A 176 14.70 -5.34 -9.65
N LEU A 177 15.58 -5.19 -10.64
CA LEU A 177 16.38 -3.98 -10.86
C LEU A 177 15.63 -2.93 -11.68
N ASN A 178 14.38 -2.68 -11.28
CA ASN A 178 13.55 -1.69 -11.92
C ASN A 178 13.93 -0.24 -11.53
N PRO A 179 13.59 0.77 -12.38
CA PRO A 179 14.02 2.15 -12.17
C PRO A 179 13.62 2.76 -10.82
N THR A 180 12.43 2.41 -10.30
CA THR A 180 11.94 2.98 -9.04
C THR A 180 12.29 2.15 -7.80
N TYR A 181 13.00 1.01 -7.94
CA TYR A 181 13.34 0.15 -6.81
C TYR A 181 14.22 0.88 -5.77
N LEU A 182 15.45 1.24 -6.17
CA LEU A 182 16.41 1.90 -5.27
C LEU A 182 15.89 3.25 -4.74
N PRO A 183 15.25 4.11 -5.58
CA PRO A 183 14.66 5.34 -5.07
C PRO A 183 13.57 5.09 -4.01
N GLN A 184 12.69 4.10 -4.20
CA GLN A 184 11.69 3.74 -3.18
C GLN A 184 12.36 3.26 -1.90
N LEU A 185 13.40 2.44 -2.00
CA LEU A 185 14.11 1.93 -0.82
C LEU A 185 14.84 3.07 -0.07
N ALA A 186 15.41 4.02 -0.81
CA ALA A 186 16.08 5.21 -0.30
C ALA A 186 15.10 6.19 0.37
N PHE A 187 13.83 6.20 -0.02
CA PHE A 187 12.77 6.92 0.69
C PHE A 187 12.29 6.17 1.94
N ARG A 188 11.91 4.90 1.77
CA ARG A 188 11.23 4.09 2.80
C ARG A 188 12.10 3.81 4.01
N THR A 189 13.39 3.53 3.81
CA THR A 189 14.33 3.20 4.89
C THR A 189 14.47 4.35 5.90
N PRO A 190 14.89 5.57 5.50
CA PRO A 190 14.99 6.69 6.44
C PRO A 190 13.62 7.13 6.97
N LEU A 191 12.54 7.01 6.21
CA LEU A 191 11.20 7.30 6.72
C LEU A 191 10.82 6.33 7.87
N ALA A 192 11.07 5.03 7.71
CA ALA A 192 10.87 4.04 8.77
C ALA A 192 11.69 4.39 10.03
N LEU A 193 12.95 4.79 9.86
CA LEU A 193 13.81 5.23 10.97
C LEU A 193 13.30 6.53 11.63
N ALA A 194 12.76 7.48 10.86
CA ALA A 194 12.16 8.70 11.39
C ALA A 194 10.85 8.40 12.17
N MET A 195 9.99 7.53 11.62
CA MET A 195 8.79 7.02 12.29
C MET A 195 9.13 6.36 13.62
N ALA A 196 10.19 5.56 13.67
CA ALA A 196 10.66 4.95 14.90
C ALA A 196 11.06 5.97 15.96
N GLY A 197 11.70 7.08 15.58
CA GLY A 197 11.96 8.19 16.50
C GLY A 197 10.66 8.80 17.05
N CYS A 198 9.63 8.98 16.22
CA CYS A 198 8.31 9.44 16.67
C CYS A 198 7.62 8.45 17.64
N VAL A 199 7.69 7.14 17.36
CA VAL A 199 7.25 6.10 18.30
C VAL A 199 8.05 6.19 19.60
N GLY A 200 9.37 6.35 19.51
CA GLY A 200 10.27 6.50 20.65
C GLY A 200 9.92 7.71 21.52
N LEU A 201 9.52 8.84 20.92
CA LEU A 201 9.00 10.00 21.66
C LEU A 201 7.75 9.64 22.47
N ALA A 202 6.78 8.96 21.84
CA ALA A 202 5.53 8.58 22.50
C ALA A 202 5.79 7.61 23.66
N LEU A 203 6.56 6.55 23.41
CA LEU A 203 6.89 5.55 24.42
C LEU A 203 7.79 6.10 25.53
N SER A 204 8.69 7.05 25.22
CA SER A 204 9.47 7.75 26.24
C SER A 204 8.55 8.44 27.23
N VAL A 205 7.54 9.17 26.74
CA VAL A 205 6.59 9.88 27.61
C VAL A 205 5.69 8.92 28.39
N LEU A 206 5.32 7.77 27.82
CA LEU A 206 4.44 6.79 28.45
C LEU A 206 5.12 5.95 29.53
N PHE A 207 6.40 5.60 29.35
CA PHE A 207 7.09 4.63 30.21
C PHE A 207 8.08 5.25 31.20
N THR A 208 8.21 6.56 31.22
CA THR A 208 9.11 7.27 32.16
C THR A 208 8.34 8.26 33.02
N GLU A 209 8.87 8.51 34.22
CA GLU A 209 8.31 9.51 35.12
C GLU A 209 8.42 10.92 34.52
N ARG A 210 7.43 11.75 34.85
CA ARG A 210 7.40 13.15 34.43
C ARG A 210 8.62 13.88 34.97
N ASP A 211 9.25 14.67 34.10
CA ASP A 211 10.45 15.46 34.39
C ASP A 211 11.70 14.67 34.84
N SER A 212 11.71 13.34 34.69
CA SER A 212 12.90 12.51 34.96
C SER A 212 14.03 12.77 33.95
N ASP A 213 15.28 12.63 34.40
CA ASP A 213 16.45 12.78 33.54
C ASP A 213 16.47 11.73 32.40
N LEU A 214 16.06 10.49 32.70
CA LEU A 214 15.91 9.42 31.70
C LEU A 214 14.94 9.82 30.58
N ARG A 215 13.79 10.42 30.94
CA ARG A 215 12.83 10.94 29.95
C ARG A 215 13.49 11.98 29.05
N HIS A 216 14.15 12.98 29.64
CA HIS A 216 14.72 14.08 28.86
C HIS A 216 15.82 13.60 27.90
N ARG A 217 16.71 12.72 28.38
CA ARG A 217 17.76 12.14 27.55
C ARG A 217 17.18 11.30 26.40
N THR A 218 16.18 10.48 26.68
CA THR A 218 15.56 9.60 25.66
C THR A 218 14.72 10.40 24.65
N VAL A 219 13.92 11.37 25.10
CA VAL A 219 13.16 12.28 24.23
C VAL A 219 14.10 13.06 23.32
N ARG A 220 15.18 13.64 23.86
CA ARG A 220 16.18 14.36 23.07
C ARG A 220 16.85 13.46 22.03
N PHE A 221 17.19 12.23 22.42
CA PHE A 221 17.77 11.25 21.51
C PHE A 221 16.81 10.87 20.38
N CYS A 222 15.54 10.58 20.69
CA CYS A 222 14.53 10.25 19.69
C CYS A 222 14.24 11.42 18.74
N GLY A 223 14.20 12.65 19.26
CA GLY A 223 14.07 13.86 18.42
C GLY A 223 15.25 14.04 17.48
N LEU A 224 16.48 13.86 17.98
CA LEU A 224 17.69 13.93 17.15
C LEU A 224 17.69 12.83 16.10
N TRP A 225 17.32 11.61 16.48
CA TRP A 225 17.19 10.48 15.57
C TRP A 225 16.24 10.79 14.42
N THR A 226 15.03 11.28 14.72
CA THR A 226 14.08 11.71 13.68
C THR A 226 14.66 12.80 12.77
N LEU A 227 15.27 13.84 13.34
CA LEU A 227 15.87 14.92 12.54
C LEU A 227 17.02 14.46 11.64
N VAL A 228 17.81 13.47 12.07
CA VAL A 228 18.91 12.93 11.27
C VAL A 228 18.37 12.22 10.03
N PHE A 229 17.28 11.45 10.16
CA PHE A 229 16.76 10.64 9.06
C PHE A 229 15.81 11.39 8.11
N LEU A 230 15.13 12.45 8.55
CA LEU A 230 14.20 13.21 7.71
C LEU A 230 14.83 13.77 6.41
N PRO A 231 16.04 14.37 6.41
CA PRO A 231 16.68 14.83 5.17
C PRO A 231 16.92 13.71 4.16
N PHE A 232 17.27 12.50 4.63
CA PHE A 232 17.45 11.35 3.76
C PHE A 232 16.12 10.84 3.19
N ALA A 233 15.05 10.87 3.98
CA ALA A 233 13.70 10.58 3.49
C ALA A 233 13.28 11.60 2.42
N ALA A 234 13.48 12.90 2.65
CA ALA A 234 13.19 13.92 1.65
C ALA A 234 14.00 13.73 0.35
N ALA A 235 15.31 13.46 0.47
CA ALA A 235 16.16 13.20 -0.69
C ALA A 235 15.72 11.94 -1.45
N GLY A 236 15.38 10.86 -0.74
CA GLY A 236 14.84 9.64 -1.33
C GLY A 236 13.51 9.87 -2.05
N LEU A 237 12.62 10.69 -1.49
CA LEU A 237 11.35 11.06 -2.12
C LEU A 237 11.56 11.85 -3.42
N VAL A 238 12.49 12.81 -3.41
CA VAL A 238 12.85 13.59 -4.61
C VAL A 238 13.45 12.69 -5.68
N TRP A 239 14.36 11.78 -5.31
CA TRP A 239 14.94 10.81 -6.25
C TRP A 239 13.87 9.87 -6.82
N TRP A 240 12.95 9.40 -5.97
CA TRP A 240 11.83 8.58 -6.40
C TRP A 240 10.96 9.30 -7.40
N TRP A 241 10.55 10.53 -7.10
CA TRP A 241 9.75 11.34 -8.01
C TRP A 241 10.45 11.57 -9.35
N ALA A 242 11.75 11.86 -9.34
CA ALA A 242 12.54 12.03 -10.56
C ALA A 242 12.67 10.75 -11.40
N SER A 243 12.41 9.59 -10.81
CA SER A 243 12.45 8.28 -11.48
C SER A 243 11.06 7.81 -11.96
N VAL A 244 9.99 8.56 -11.65
CA VAL A 244 8.64 8.27 -12.15
C VAL A 244 8.53 8.73 -13.62
N PRO A 245 8.13 7.84 -14.55
CA PRO A 245 7.92 8.20 -15.95
C PRO A 245 6.88 9.32 -16.15
N ALA A 246 7.11 10.17 -17.14
CA ALA A 246 6.27 11.36 -17.40
C ALA A 246 4.83 11.01 -17.83
N ASP A 247 4.63 9.86 -18.47
CA ASP A 247 3.31 9.33 -18.82
C ASP A 247 2.50 8.98 -17.57
N LEU A 248 3.12 8.34 -16.57
CA LEU A 248 2.46 8.04 -15.30
C LEU A 248 2.23 9.30 -14.44
N ALA A 249 3.09 10.31 -14.57
CA ALA A 249 2.96 11.57 -13.85
C ALA A 249 1.65 12.32 -14.19
N GLN A 250 1.02 12.03 -15.33
CA GLN A 250 -0.29 12.59 -15.69
C GLN A 250 -1.38 12.21 -14.68
N ASN A 251 -1.23 11.09 -13.97
CA ASN A 251 -2.14 10.67 -12.92
C ASN A 251 -1.91 11.38 -11.58
N LEU A 252 -0.87 12.20 -11.42
CA LEU A 252 -0.46 12.73 -10.11
C LEU A 252 -1.60 13.42 -9.37
N ALA A 253 -2.37 14.26 -10.06
CA ALA A 253 -3.48 15.00 -9.44
C ALA A 253 -4.53 14.04 -8.84
N THR A 254 -4.82 12.95 -9.53
CA THR A 254 -5.74 11.91 -9.05
C THR A 254 -5.11 11.03 -7.99
N ALA A 255 -3.81 10.76 -8.12
CA ALA A 255 -3.07 9.93 -7.19
C ALA A 255 -2.94 10.59 -5.82
N LEU A 256 -2.70 11.91 -5.80
CA LEU A 256 -2.72 12.72 -4.57
C LEU A 256 -4.13 12.85 -4.01
N ALA A 257 -5.15 13.08 -4.84
CA ALA A 257 -6.51 13.33 -4.40
C ALA A 257 -7.47 12.21 -4.84
N THR A 258 -8.55 12.59 -5.51
CA THR A 258 -9.51 11.71 -6.20
C THR A 258 -9.79 12.33 -7.56
N GLN A 259 -10.48 11.61 -8.44
CA GLN A 259 -10.93 12.20 -9.71
C GLN A 259 -11.79 13.45 -9.52
N GLN A 260 -12.70 13.43 -8.53
CA GLN A 260 -13.56 14.56 -8.23
C GLN A 260 -12.77 15.76 -7.68
N ALA A 261 -11.69 15.51 -6.94
CA ALA A 261 -10.87 16.53 -6.29
C ALA A 261 -9.52 16.76 -6.98
N ALA A 262 -9.34 16.30 -8.23
CA ALA A 262 -8.05 16.37 -8.92
C ALA A 262 -7.56 17.82 -9.09
N ALA A 263 -8.49 18.75 -9.36
CA ALA A 263 -8.21 20.18 -9.44
C ALA A 263 -7.72 20.79 -8.11
N GLN A 264 -7.98 20.12 -6.97
CA GLN A 264 -7.60 20.55 -5.62
C GLN A 264 -6.40 19.76 -5.08
N SER A 265 -5.72 18.99 -5.93
CA SER A 265 -4.56 18.16 -5.53
C SER A 265 -3.44 18.96 -4.85
N TYR A 266 -3.30 20.25 -5.16
CA TYR A 266 -2.36 21.14 -4.47
C TYR A 266 -2.66 21.30 -2.98
N VAL A 267 -3.94 21.27 -2.56
CA VAL A 267 -4.33 21.33 -1.14
C VAL A 267 -3.77 20.12 -0.39
N VAL A 268 -3.85 18.95 -1.02
CA VAL A 268 -3.30 17.71 -0.45
C VAL A 268 -1.79 17.80 -0.35
N LEU A 269 -1.12 18.31 -1.39
CA LEU A 269 0.33 18.52 -1.37
C LEU A 269 0.76 19.46 -0.23
N TRP A 270 0.11 20.62 -0.08
CA TRP A 270 0.39 21.54 1.02
C TRP A 270 0.08 20.94 2.39
N THR A 271 -0.95 20.10 2.49
CA THR A 271 -1.25 19.37 3.72
C THR A 271 -0.11 18.42 4.08
N LEU A 272 0.41 17.65 3.13
CA LEU A 272 1.54 16.75 3.36
C LEU A 272 2.82 17.52 3.75
N LEU A 273 3.10 18.65 3.08
CA LEU A 273 4.23 19.52 3.45
C LEU A 273 4.06 20.10 4.87
N GLY A 274 2.83 20.46 5.24
CA GLY A 274 2.51 20.90 6.60
C GLY A 274 2.74 19.80 7.64
N LEU A 275 2.33 18.56 7.34
CA LEU A 275 2.59 17.40 8.20
C LEU A 275 4.10 17.17 8.36
N ALA A 276 4.88 17.19 7.27
CA ALA A 276 6.34 17.11 7.34
C ALA A 276 6.94 18.21 8.24
N GLY A 277 6.45 19.44 8.10
CA GLY A 277 6.85 20.58 8.92
C GLY A 277 6.53 20.38 10.42
N ILE A 278 5.38 19.79 10.74
CA ILE A 278 5.01 19.42 12.12
C ILE A 278 5.99 18.40 12.70
N VAL A 279 6.35 17.36 11.94
CA VAL A 279 7.30 16.34 12.39
C VAL A 279 8.66 16.97 12.68
N VAL A 280 9.17 17.82 11.78
CA VAL A 280 10.42 18.58 11.98
C VAL A 280 10.33 19.44 13.23
N ALA A 281 9.24 20.20 13.41
CA ALA A 281 9.06 21.10 14.54
C ALA A 281 9.01 20.36 15.88
N VAL A 282 8.27 19.25 15.95
CA VAL A 282 8.19 18.43 17.17
C VAL A 282 9.54 17.77 17.47
N ALA A 283 10.23 17.24 16.46
CA ALA A 283 11.54 16.64 16.63
C ALA A 283 12.60 17.67 17.09
N ALA A 284 12.59 18.88 16.52
CA ALA A 284 13.45 19.98 16.96
C ALA A 284 13.11 20.43 18.39
N LEU A 285 11.83 20.53 18.73
CA LEU A 285 11.40 20.83 20.10
C LEU A 285 11.86 19.75 21.09
N ALA A 286 11.82 18.48 20.69
CA ALA A 286 12.32 17.37 21.50
C ALA A 286 13.82 17.49 21.77
N VAL A 287 14.60 18.01 20.82
CA VAL A 287 16.04 18.23 21.00
C VAL A 287 16.34 19.44 21.88
N ILE A 288 15.66 20.57 21.64
CA ILE A 288 15.96 21.87 22.27
C ILE A 288 15.32 21.96 23.66
N ALA A 289 14.08 21.52 23.79
CA ALA A 289 13.29 21.63 25.01
C ALA A 289 12.53 20.32 25.32
N PRO A 290 13.24 19.20 25.61
CA PRO A 290 12.63 17.88 25.83
C PRO A 290 11.54 17.87 26.92
N ARG A 291 11.62 18.77 27.91
CA ARG A 291 10.61 18.98 28.95
C ARG A 291 9.22 19.35 28.41
N ARG A 292 9.16 19.98 27.23
CA ARG A 292 7.90 20.41 26.60
C ARG A 292 7.21 19.30 25.81
N ILE A 293 7.88 18.17 25.57
CA ILE A 293 7.30 17.05 24.84
C ILE A 293 6.38 16.25 25.78
N GLY A 294 5.08 16.46 25.60
CA GLY A 294 4.03 15.62 26.14
C GLY A 294 3.52 14.57 25.15
N LEU A 295 2.60 13.72 25.61
CA LEU A 295 2.04 12.63 24.79
C LEU A 295 1.34 13.16 23.54
N THR A 296 0.59 14.26 23.66
CA THR A 296 -0.13 14.88 22.55
C THR A 296 0.80 15.24 21.39
N LEU A 297 1.92 15.92 21.66
CA LEU A 297 2.88 16.29 20.61
C LEU A 297 3.55 15.07 19.99
N ALA A 298 3.91 14.08 20.80
CA ALA A 298 4.51 12.84 20.32
C ALA A 298 3.54 12.05 19.42
N VAL A 299 2.27 11.94 19.80
CA VAL A 299 1.22 11.29 19.00
C VAL A 299 0.93 12.06 17.73
N ILE A 300 0.89 13.41 17.77
CA ILE A 300 0.74 14.23 16.56
C ILE A 300 1.86 13.95 15.57
N ALA A 301 3.12 13.92 16.01
CA ALA A 301 4.25 13.63 15.13
C ALA A 301 4.17 12.19 14.56
N LEU A 302 3.80 11.21 15.39
CA LEU A 302 3.61 9.83 14.93
C LEU A 302 2.50 9.73 13.87
N VAL A 303 1.32 10.28 14.15
CA VAL A 303 0.20 10.29 13.22
C VAL A 303 0.56 11.01 11.92
N ALA A 304 1.27 12.14 12.00
CA ALA A 304 1.76 12.85 10.81
C ALA A 304 2.63 11.93 9.92
N THR A 305 3.63 11.25 10.49
CA THR A 305 4.47 10.31 9.72
C THR A 305 3.69 9.11 9.16
N CYS A 306 2.67 8.61 9.89
CA CYS A 306 1.79 7.56 9.39
C CYS A 306 0.94 8.05 8.21
N LEU A 307 0.39 9.26 8.29
CA LEU A 307 -0.36 9.86 7.20
C LEU A 307 0.53 10.05 5.96
N GLU A 308 1.76 10.52 6.14
CA GLU A 308 2.73 10.66 5.03
C GLU A 308 3.01 9.33 4.33
N LEU A 309 3.34 8.26 5.10
CA LEU A 309 3.59 6.94 4.52
C LEU A 309 2.32 6.37 3.83
N GLY A 310 1.16 6.47 4.47
CA GLY A 310 -0.10 5.99 3.89
C GLY A 310 -0.45 6.74 2.60
N TRP A 311 -0.20 8.06 2.56
CA TRP A 311 -0.44 8.86 1.37
C TRP A 311 0.57 8.59 0.26
N PHE A 312 1.82 8.29 0.60
CA PHE A 312 2.81 7.81 -0.36
C PHE A 312 2.37 6.50 -1.01
N GLU A 313 1.93 5.50 -0.23
CA GLU A 313 1.45 4.22 -0.78
C GLU A 313 0.27 4.40 -1.73
N ARG A 314 -0.67 5.26 -1.33
CA ARG A 314 -1.80 5.66 -2.17
C ARG A 314 -1.31 6.28 -3.47
N THR A 315 -0.46 7.29 -3.38
CA THR A 315 0.03 8.03 -4.56
C THR A 315 0.74 7.07 -5.51
N ARG A 316 1.63 6.21 -5.00
CA ARG A 316 2.30 5.18 -5.79
C ARG A 316 1.34 4.16 -6.42
N GLU A 317 0.28 3.73 -5.72
CA GLU A 317 -0.73 2.81 -6.27
C GLU A 317 -1.52 3.43 -7.42
N PHE A 318 -1.86 4.70 -7.30
CA PHE A 318 -2.71 5.39 -8.27
C PHE A 318 -1.94 5.96 -9.45
N LEU A 319 -0.64 6.30 -9.28
CA LEU A 319 0.22 6.74 -10.37
C LEU A 319 0.31 5.72 -11.52
N ARG A 320 0.40 4.42 -11.18
CA ARG A 320 0.48 3.35 -12.19
C ARG A 320 -0.83 3.06 -12.91
N LYS A 321 -1.96 3.66 -12.54
CA LYS A 321 -3.24 3.42 -13.25
C LYS A 321 -3.12 3.91 -14.70
N PRO A 322 -3.73 3.24 -15.69
CA PRO A 322 -4.75 2.20 -15.61
C PRO A 322 -4.18 0.78 -15.41
N TRP A 323 -2.90 0.65 -15.10
CA TRP A 323 -2.20 -0.62 -15.01
C TRP A 323 -2.22 -1.23 -13.61
N SER A 324 -2.11 -2.56 -13.60
CA SER A 324 -1.57 -3.32 -12.48
C SER A 324 -0.06 -3.54 -12.66
N VAL A 325 0.38 -3.77 -13.90
CA VAL A 325 1.78 -3.80 -14.33
C VAL A 325 1.84 -3.07 -15.68
N PRO A 326 2.48 -1.88 -15.77
CA PRO A 326 2.53 -1.10 -17.01
C PRO A 326 2.96 -1.90 -18.24
N GLY A 327 2.20 -1.76 -19.33
CA GLY A 327 2.47 -2.44 -20.60
C GLY A 327 2.19 -3.95 -20.62
N TYR A 328 1.76 -4.55 -19.50
CA TYR A 328 1.53 -5.99 -19.41
C TYR A 328 0.12 -6.34 -18.94
N LEU A 329 -0.33 -5.78 -17.81
CA LEU A 329 -1.60 -6.14 -17.18
C LEU A 329 -2.37 -4.89 -16.75
N TYR A 330 -3.60 -4.75 -17.24
CA TYR A 330 -4.49 -3.67 -16.86
C TYR A 330 -5.16 -3.91 -15.50
N ALA A 331 -5.64 -2.83 -14.90
CA ALA A 331 -6.36 -2.86 -13.64
C ALA A 331 -7.66 -3.70 -13.68
N ASN A 332 -8.23 -3.96 -14.85
CA ASN A 332 -9.39 -4.83 -15.02
C ASN A 332 -9.02 -6.32 -15.15
N ARG A 333 -7.75 -6.69 -14.89
CA ARG A 333 -7.22 -8.07 -14.88
C ARG A 333 -7.00 -8.71 -16.25
N PHE A 334 -7.20 -7.96 -17.34
CA PHE A 334 -6.88 -8.41 -18.69
C PHE A 334 -5.46 -8.00 -19.09
N ARG A 335 -4.74 -8.89 -19.77
CA ARG A 335 -3.41 -8.57 -20.30
C ARG A 335 -3.56 -7.66 -21.51
N ALA A 336 -2.60 -6.76 -21.69
CA ALA A 336 -2.60 -5.84 -22.83
C ALA A 336 -2.61 -6.60 -24.18
N GLU A 337 -1.90 -7.72 -24.25
CA GLU A 337 -1.79 -8.57 -25.45
C GLU A 337 -3.11 -9.26 -25.86
N ASP A 338 -4.04 -9.46 -24.92
CA ASP A 338 -5.29 -10.18 -25.18
C ASP A 338 -6.37 -9.29 -25.80
N TYR A 339 -6.24 -7.96 -25.71
CA TYR A 339 -7.29 -7.02 -26.13
C TYR A 339 -7.71 -7.19 -27.59
N PRO A 340 -6.81 -7.32 -28.58
CA PRO A 340 -7.22 -7.52 -29.98
C PRO A 340 -8.09 -8.76 -30.19
N MET A 341 -7.80 -9.86 -29.49
CA MET A 341 -8.60 -11.08 -29.55
C MET A 341 -9.96 -10.87 -28.86
N LEU A 342 -9.96 -10.27 -27.66
CA LEU A 342 -11.18 -10.05 -26.88
C LEU A 342 -12.13 -9.03 -27.54
N GLN A 343 -11.60 -8.02 -28.20
CA GLN A 343 -12.39 -7.04 -28.95
C GLN A 343 -13.00 -7.63 -30.23
N ARG A 344 -12.37 -8.66 -30.80
CA ARG A 344 -12.92 -9.40 -31.95
C ARG A 344 -14.00 -10.40 -31.49
N ASP A 345 -13.69 -11.21 -30.49
CA ASP A 345 -14.50 -12.38 -30.12
C ASP A 345 -15.54 -12.09 -29.02
N GLY A 346 -15.31 -11.05 -28.21
CA GLY A 346 -16.04 -10.75 -26.97
C GLY A 346 -15.42 -11.42 -25.73
N ILE A 347 -15.46 -10.75 -24.58
CA ILE A 347 -14.96 -11.29 -23.31
C ILE A 347 -15.83 -12.45 -22.78
N LEU A 348 -17.12 -12.49 -23.10
CA LEU A 348 -18.06 -13.50 -22.61
C LEU A 348 -17.74 -14.89 -23.18
N ALA A 349 -17.26 -14.95 -24.42
CA ALA A 349 -16.84 -16.20 -25.05
C ALA A 349 -15.67 -16.84 -24.29
N HIS A 350 -14.74 -16.01 -23.80
CA HIS A 350 -13.47 -16.40 -23.16
C HIS A 350 -13.52 -16.42 -21.62
N ALA A 351 -14.67 -16.14 -21.01
CA ALA A 351 -14.84 -16.14 -19.56
C ALA A 351 -15.35 -17.49 -19.05
N ALA A 352 -14.48 -18.27 -18.39
CA ALA A 352 -14.76 -19.65 -17.97
C ALA A 352 -16.04 -19.77 -17.12
N TRP A 353 -16.27 -18.80 -16.23
CA TRP A 353 -17.37 -18.77 -15.26
C TRP A 353 -18.57 -17.91 -15.70
N SER A 354 -18.61 -17.50 -16.97
CA SER A 354 -19.70 -16.67 -17.46
C SER A 354 -21.00 -17.49 -17.64
N PRO A 355 -22.15 -17.03 -17.11
CA PRO A 355 -23.45 -17.68 -17.33
C PRO A 355 -23.95 -17.51 -18.77
N VAL A 356 -23.37 -16.58 -19.53
CA VAL A 356 -23.73 -16.31 -20.94
C VAL A 356 -22.48 -16.20 -21.80
N ARG A 357 -22.48 -16.81 -22.99
CA ARG A 357 -21.30 -16.80 -23.88
C ARG A 357 -21.37 -15.78 -25.00
N GLN A 358 -22.58 -15.34 -25.33
CA GLN A 358 -22.85 -14.37 -26.39
C GLN A 358 -24.05 -13.51 -25.99
N VAL A 359 -24.08 -12.28 -26.52
CA VAL A 359 -25.20 -11.37 -26.37
C VAL A 359 -26.29 -11.76 -27.37
N THR A 360 -27.52 -11.88 -26.88
CA THR A 360 -28.73 -12.14 -27.67
C THR A 360 -29.82 -11.16 -27.25
N ALA A 361 -30.87 -11.01 -28.06
CA ALA A 361 -32.00 -10.15 -27.72
C ALA A 361 -32.65 -10.52 -26.37
N GLY A 362 -32.69 -11.80 -26.02
CA GLY A 362 -33.32 -12.28 -24.78
C GLY A 362 -32.46 -12.16 -23.52
N ASN A 363 -31.14 -11.95 -23.64
CA ASN A 363 -30.23 -11.93 -22.47
C ASN A 363 -29.44 -10.62 -22.31
N ARG A 364 -29.75 -9.57 -23.10
CA ARG A 364 -28.95 -8.34 -23.18
C ARG A 364 -28.58 -7.74 -21.81
N LEU A 365 -29.51 -7.65 -20.87
CA LEU A 365 -29.24 -7.10 -19.53
C LEU A 365 -28.38 -8.03 -18.66
N VAL A 366 -28.58 -9.35 -18.76
CA VAL A 366 -27.76 -10.34 -18.05
C VAL A 366 -26.33 -10.31 -18.58
N ALA A 367 -26.17 -10.28 -19.91
CA ALA A 367 -24.87 -10.14 -20.55
C ALA A 367 -24.17 -8.83 -20.15
N GLY A 368 -24.89 -7.70 -20.15
CA GLY A 368 -24.35 -6.42 -19.69
C GLY A 368 -23.87 -6.45 -18.24
N ARG A 369 -24.64 -7.06 -17.33
CA ARG A 369 -24.20 -7.28 -15.94
C ARG A 369 -22.95 -8.15 -15.87
N THR A 370 -22.92 -9.24 -16.61
CA THR A 370 -21.76 -10.14 -16.62
C THR A 370 -20.51 -9.45 -17.16
N VAL A 371 -20.64 -8.62 -18.20
CA VAL A 371 -19.55 -7.79 -18.71
C VAL A 371 -19.07 -6.81 -17.63
N PHE A 372 -19.98 -6.18 -16.88
CA PHE A 372 -19.63 -5.34 -15.73
C PHE A 372 -18.84 -6.12 -14.66
N ASP A 373 -19.33 -7.30 -14.27
CA ASP A 373 -18.70 -8.15 -13.25
C ASP A 373 -17.27 -8.57 -13.68
N LEU A 374 -17.07 -8.85 -14.96
CA LEU A 374 -15.77 -9.25 -15.51
C LEU A 374 -14.78 -8.08 -15.64
N ALA A 375 -15.21 -6.98 -16.25
CA ALA A 375 -14.32 -5.90 -16.70
C ALA A 375 -14.31 -4.64 -15.82
N CYS A 376 -15.35 -4.41 -15.01
CA CYS A 376 -15.56 -3.15 -14.29
C CYS A 376 -15.58 -3.32 -12.76
N ALA A 377 -16.11 -4.44 -12.26
CA ALA A 377 -16.37 -4.64 -10.84
C ALA A 377 -15.13 -4.69 -9.94
N THR A 378 -13.94 -4.94 -10.52
CA THR A 378 -12.67 -4.82 -9.80
C THR A 378 -12.40 -3.41 -9.27
N CYS A 379 -12.96 -2.38 -9.93
CA CYS A 379 -12.79 -0.99 -9.55
C CYS A 379 -14.09 -0.32 -9.10
N HIS A 380 -15.24 -0.76 -9.63
CA HIS A 380 -16.54 -0.14 -9.40
C HIS A 380 -17.47 -1.06 -8.65
N THR A 381 -18.25 -0.49 -7.75
CA THR A 381 -19.43 -1.18 -7.19
C THR A 381 -20.69 -0.70 -7.93
N VAL A 382 -21.85 -1.29 -7.64
CA VAL A 382 -23.12 -0.76 -8.16
C VAL A 382 -23.57 0.45 -7.32
N ASP A 383 -23.65 0.26 -6.00
CA ASP A 383 -24.23 1.23 -5.05
C ASP A 383 -23.28 1.66 -3.93
N GLY A 384 -22.11 1.03 -3.81
CA GLY A 384 -21.15 1.24 -2.73
C GLY A 384 -20.08 2.30 -3.05
N LEU A 385 -18.88 2.08 -2.49
CA LEU A 385 -17.71 2.90 -2.79
C LEU A 385 -17.38 2.83 -4.29
N ASN A 386 -17.16 3.99 -4.90
CA ASN A 386 -16.98 4.13 -6.35
C ASN A 386 -18.16 3.53 -7.15
N GLY A 387 -19.38 3.69 -6.63
CA GLY A 387 -20.61 3.10 -7.16
C GLY A 387 -21.10 3.71 -8.49
N MET A 388 -21.41 2.85 -9.45
CA MET A 388 -21.87 3.26 -10.79
C MET A 388 -23.14 4.09 -10.74
N ARG A 389 -24.09 3.82 -9.84
CA ARG A 389 -25.32 4.63 -9.76
C ARG A 389 -25.02 6.09 -9.42
N ALA A 390 -24.11 6.33 -8.47
CA ALA A 390 -23.73 7.69 -8.09
C ALA A 390 -22.93 8.39 -9.20
N ILE A 391 -22.03 7.66 -9.86
CA ILE A 391 -21.23 8.16 -10.99
C ILE A 391 -22.15 8.57 -12.15
N LEU A 392 -23.08 7.69 -12.55
CA LEU A 392 -24.02 7.97 -13.65
C LEU A 392 -24.95 9.14 -13.32
N ARG A 393 -25.43 9.27 -12.06
CA ARG A 393 -26.18 10.46 -11.63
C ARG A 393 -25.37 11.74 -11.75
N THR A 394 -24.09 11.69 -11.40
CA THR A 394 -23.20 12.86 -11.48
C THR A 394 -22.93 13.25 -12.93
N MET A 395 -22.82 12.27 -13.82
CA MET A 395 -22.50 12.50 -15.23
C MET A 395 -23.71 12.89 -16.08
N TYR A 396 -24.86 12.25 -15.87
CA TYR A 396 -26.03 12.34 -16.74
C TYR A 396 -27.28 12.91 -16.05
N GLY A 397 -27.20 13.23 -14.75
CA GLY A 397 -28.34 13.71 -13.98
C GLY A 397 -29.30 12.58 -13.53
N PRO A 398 -30.53 12.92 -13.13
CA PRO A 398 -31.52 11.92 -12.73
C PRO A 398 -31.91 11.00 -13.90
N PRO A 399 -32.26 9.73 -13.64
CA PRO A 399 -32.71 8.80 -14.68
C PRO A 399 -34.05 9.25 -15.32
N PRO A 400 -34.41 8.76 -16.52
CA PRO A 400 -33.74 7.67 -17.26
C PRO A 400 -32.44 8.11 -17.93
N TRP A 401 -31.48 7.20 -18.02
CA TRP A 401 -30.22 7.41 -18.73
C TRP A 401 -30.28 6.78 -20.12
N ASP A 402 -29.59 7.40 -21.08
CA ASP A 402 -29.45 6.88 -22.43
C ASP A 402 -28.36 5.80 -22.49
N ALA A 403 -28.76 4.58 -22.89
CA ALA A 403 -27.87 3.44 -23.01
C ALA A 403 -26.80 3.62 -24.09
N ASP A 404 -27.15 4.26 -25.20
CA ASP A 404 -26.24 4.44 -26.35
C ASP A 404 -25.20 5.51 -26.01
N ALA A 405 -25.61 6.58 -25.30
CA ALA A 405 -24.68 7.57 -24.77
C ALA A 405 -23.67 6.95 -23.78
N ILE A 406 -24.13 6.07 -22.87
CA ILE A 406 -23.24 5.35 -21.94
C ILE A 406 -22.28 4.43 -22.71
N ALA A 407 -22.77 3.67 -23.69
CA ALA A 407 -21.94 2.78 -24.50
C ALA A 407 -20.88 3.55 -25.31
N ALA A 408 -21.26 4.69 -25.89
CA ALA A 408 -20.35 5.57 -26.61
C ALA A 408 -19.25 6.13 -25.69
N TYR A 409 -19.62 6.56 -24.48
CA TYR A 409 -18.63 7.04 -23.50
C TYR A 409 -17.64 5.94 -23.08
N ILE A 410 -18.10 4.70 -22.91
CA ILE A 410 -17.23 3.56 -22.56
C ILE A 410 -16.21 3.27 -23.67
N ALA A 411 -16.55 3.49 -24.95
CA ALA A 411 -15.64 3.26 -26.07
C ALA A 411 -14.39 4.14 -26.00
N THR A 412 -14.54 5.39 -25.54
CA THR A 412 -13.46 6.39 -25.49
C THR A 412 -13.07 6.77 -24.05
N ILE A 413 -13.43 5.94 -23.06
CA ILE A 413 -13.27 6.31 -21.65
C ILE A 413 -11.80 6.56 -21.30
N HIS A 414 -10.91 5.74 -21.83
CA HIS A 414 -9.46 5.80 -21.61
C HIS A 414 -8.83 7.11 -22.13
N ASP A 415 -9.39 7.74 -23.17
CA ASP A 415 -8.93 9.03 -23.68
C ASP A 415 -9.30 10.18 -22.73
N SER A 416 -10.49 10.09 -22.12
CA SER A 416 -10.99 11.12 -21.19
C SER A 416 -10.54 10.90 -19.74
N ARG A 417 -10.18 9.67 -19.40
CA ARG A 417 -9.87 9.19 -18.05
C ARG A 417 -8.62 8.33 -18.11
N PHE A 418 -7.45 8.97 -18.13
CA PHE A 418 -6.16 8.27 -18.27
C PHE A 418 -5.93 7.15 -17.23
N TYR A 419 -6.55 7.26 -16.04
CA TYR A 419 -6.51 6.22 -15.00
C TYR A 419 -7.42 4.99 -15.25
N MET A 420 -8.25 4.99 -16.31
CA MET A 420 -9.15 3.88 -16.68
C MET A 420 -8.60 3.12 -17.89
N PRO A 421 -8.64 1.76 -17.88
CA PRO A 421 -8.21 0.98 -19.03
C PRO A 421 -9.22 1.12 -20.19
N PRO A 422 -8.79 0.86 -21.43
CA PRO A 422 -9.72 0.71 -22.55
C PRO A 422 -10.72 -0.42 -22.29
N PHE A 423 -11.87 -0.38 -22.97
CA PHE A 423 -12.85 -1.45 -22.86
C PHE A 423 -12.32 -2.73 -23.54
N PRO A 424 -12.29 -3.89 -22.85
CA PRO A 424 -11.68 -5.10 -23.39
C PRO A 424 -12.57 -5.90 -24.35
N GLY A 425 -13.89 -5.71 -24.31
CA GLY A 425 -14.85 -6.48 -25.11
C GLY A 425 -15.18 -5.86 -26.47
N ASN A 426 -16.06 -6.53 -27.21
CA ASN A 426 -16.52 -6.09 -28.53
C ASN A 426 -17.69 -5.08 -28.43
N ASP A 427 -18.12 -4.53 -29.57
CA ASP A 427 -19.18 -3.51 -29.63
C ASP A 427 -20.51 -4.02 -29.06
N THR A 428 -20.90 -5.26 -29.37
CA THR A 428 -22.17 -5.85 -28.89
C THR A 428 -22.18 -6.00 -27.37
N GLU A 429 -21.06 -6.40 -26.77
CA GLU A 429 -20.92 -6.47 -25.31
C GLU A 429 -20.91 -5.09 -24.66
N ARG A 430 -20.29 -4.09 -25.30
CA ARG A 430 -20.30 -2.70 -24.83
C ARG A 430 -21.71 -2.12 -24.82
N GLU A 431 -22.50 -2.38 -25.85
CA GLU A 431 -23.90 -1.96 -25.95
C GLU A 431 -24.80 -2.69 -24.95
N ALA A 432 -24.51 -3.97 -24.65
CA ALA A 432 -25.17 -4.70 -23.57
C ALA A 432 -24.84 -4.11 -22.20
N LEU A 433 -23.57 -3.77 -21.96
CA LEU A 433 -23.11 -3.09 -20.75
C LEU A 433 -23.79 -1.71 -20.59
N GLY A 434 -23.86 -0.91 -21.66
CA GLY A 434 -24.56 0.37 -21.67
C GLY A 434 -26.04 0.22 -21.31
N ALA A 435 -26.73 -0.78 -21.89
CA ALA A 435 -28.12 -1.07 -21.57
C ALA A 435 -28.32 -1.47 -20.10
N TRP A 436 -27.44 -2.30 -19.55
CA TRP A 436 -27.52 -2.68 -18.13
C TRP A 436 -27.26 -1.49 -17.19
N LEU A 437 -26.25 -0.66 -17.50
CA LEU A 437 -25.96 0.55 -16.72
C LEU A 437 -27.11 1.56 -16.77
N ALA A 438 -27.73 1.75 -17.93
CA ALA A 438 -28.93 2.59 -18.05
C ALA A 438 -30.10 2.05 -17.21
N ALA A 439 -30.29 0.72 -17.21
CA ALA A 439 -31.33 0.05 -16.44
C ALA A 439 -31.14 0.16 -14.93
N LEU A 440 -29.93 0.45 -14.44
CA LEU A 440 -29.73 0.79 -13.02
C LEU A 440 -30.56 2.02 -12.64
N GLY A 441 -30.81 2.97 -13.55
CA GLY A 441 -31.62 4.16 -13.29
C GLY A 441 -33.09 3.87 -12.98
N SER A 442 -33.60 2.70 -13.36
CA SER A 442 -34.96 2.26 -13.07
C SER A 442 -35.03 1.55 -11.70
N PRO A 443 -36.16 1.62 -10.98
CA PRO A 443 -36.37 0.73 -9.84
C PRO A 443 -36.36 -0.71 -10.38
N LEU A 444 -35.31 -1.47 -10.06
CA LEU A 444 -35.27 -2.90 -10.36
C LEU A 444 -36.37 -3.55 -9.54
N THR A 445 -37.49 -3.90 -10.18
CA THR A 445 -38.37 -4.96 -9.68
C THR A 445 -37.53 -6.24 -9.68
N VAL A 446 -36.96 -6.60 -8.54
CA VAL A 446 -36.25 -7.86 -8.35
C VAL A 446 -37.28 -8.99 -8.40
N ALA A 447 -37.66 -9.39 -9.61
CA ALA A 447 -38.30 -10.67 -9.89
C ALA A 447 -37.18 -11.67 -10.19
N GLY A 448 -36.79 -12.44 -9.17
CA GLY A 448 -35.80 -13.50 -9.33
C GLY A 448 -34.94 -13.65 -8.09
N LYS A 449 -35.48 -14.33 -7.06
CA LYS A 449 -34.64 -15.02 -6.09
C LYS A 449 -33.71 -15.96 -6.87
N ALA A 450 -32.40 -15.77 -6.75
CA ALA A 450 -31.46 -16.82 -7.11
C ALA A 450 -31.64 -17.99 -6.11
N PRO A 451 -31.59 -19.25 -6.57
CA PRO A 451 -31.48 -20.41 -5.68
C PRO A 451 -30.15 -20.41 -4.90
#